data_AF-A0A2A2LMG8-F1
#
_entry.id   AF-A0A2A2LMG8-F1
#
_cell.length_a   1.000
_cell.length_b   1.000
_cell.length_c   1.000
_cell.angle_alpha   90.00
_cell.angle_beta   90.00
_cell.angle_gamma   90.00
#
_symmetry.space_group_name_H-M   'P 1'
#
loop_
_entity.id
_entity.type
_entity.pdbx_description
1 polymer ?
#
loop_
_entity_poly.entity_id
_entity_poly.type
_entity_poly.pdbx_seq_one_letter_code
_entity_poly.pdbx_strand_id
1 'polypeptide(L)'
;MLSEALFSSIINHCTNPEVCDAEALSDIFDPILTQQRRSILQIPFWKNEDRFVSLIFDLLNRLLSVKLGNGRRPICDLLVNRPDFHVKTVTNHAGREFTDLSFLGAFFSYGLPFEERDAALCTKYFEGNVGSSPEAELMQMKNYQSRQQSIARKIHSIIHPLVVNGSTRTSILKWIATAIEKSEKRRQMRSELVKYGTHRFFFYLQSVLYDLSSKIELDKVNPKYPFQGNSVVDIKEKTRMKMMQKEAEEYEKQFMDVTAEEKFTTICFFLTMHCADITLPPALEKLRSIKRHLYELKERIESHKTAIENEPNPTDRRRKKMDMEYRSMIDSAKRINRIRLCYETYIKDPQYQELAIAFAHKQLSLLMAAVPLDFAQSALVSSLPEDAPELFRAYPEFYLEDLLNLYTYDIKNIYPLLAQNPEWAGHVMVLFCCMHFFNNPFLTAKLVEVLTLITTVVTGNAQLWMYVTNQPLAKKFFVPALIKFYSEVETGVDFYEKFSIRRNIQVIFKSLWESYEYRSTIIALATLVITKSKNMFKI
;
A
#
# COMPACT_ATOMS: atom_id res chain seq x y z
N MET A 1 39.40 1.99 7.01
CA MET A 1 38.15 1.35 7.51
C MET A 1 38.56 0.21 8.41
N LEU A 2 37.96 0.08 9.60
CA LEU A 2 38.16 -1.09 10.46
C LEU A 2 37.71 -2.35 9.70
N SER A 3 38.52 -3.41 9.71
CA SER A 3 38.23 -4.66 9.00
C SER A 3 37.14 -5.47 9.72
N GLU A 4 36.36 -6.27 8.99
CA GLU A 4 35.40 -7.21 9.60
C GLU A 4 36.09 -8.18 10.57
N ALA A 5 37.35 -8.52 10.28
CA ALA A 5 38.20 -9.31 11.16
C ALA A 5 38.41 -8.65 12.53
N LEU A 6 38.59 -7.32 12.57
CA LEU A 6 38.74 -6.60 13.83
C LEU A 6 37.44 -6.63 14.66
N PHE A 7 36.29 -6.32 14.05
CA PHE A 7 35.01 -6.40 14.78
C PHE A 7 34.73 -7.82 15.28
N SER A 8 35.01 -8.82 14.45
CA SER A 8 34.86 -10.23 14.83
C SER A 8 35.78 -10.58 16.00
N SER A 9 37.03 -10.11 16.00
CA SER A 9 37.97 -10.33 17.10
C SER A 9 37.51 -9.68 18.40
N ILE A 10 37.06 -8.43 18.34
CA ILE A 10 36.57 -7.70 19.53
C ILE A 10 35.31 -8.38 20.07
N ILE A 11 34.33 -8.69 19.21
CA ILE A 11 33.08 -9.33 19.63
C ILE A 11 33.36 -10.73 20.20
N ASN A 12 34.26 -11.52 19.60
CA ASN A 12 34.68 -12.81 20.17
C ASN A 12 35.30 -12.65 21.56
N HIS A 13 36.13 -11.63 21.76
CA HIS A 13 36.74 -11.35 23.06
C HIS A 13 35.68 -10.96 24.10
N CYS A 14 34.80 -10.01 23.78
CA CYS A 14 33.73 -9.54 24.67
C CYS A 14 32.68 -10.60 25.00
N THR A 15 32.55 -11.64 24.17
CA THR A 15 31.59 -12.73 24.39
C THR A 15 32.22 -13.96 25.05
N ASN A 16 33.51 -13.91 25.39
CA ASN A 16 34.19 -14.99 26.09
C ASN A 16 33.99 -14.84 27.62
N PRO A 17 33.19 -15.71 28.26
CA PRO A 17 32.92 -15.61 29.70
C PRO A 17 34.13 -15.95 30.58
N GLU A 18 35.20 -16.54 30.02
CA GLU A 18 36.44 -16.81 30.75
C GLU A 18 37.32 -15.57 30.89
N VAL A 19 37.07 -14.53 30.06
CA VAL A 19 37.96 -13.36 29.94
C VAL A 19 37.24 -12.06 30.26
N CYS A 20 35.95 -11.96 29.94
CA CYS A 20 35.14 -10.77 30.14
C CYS A 20 33.92 -11.08 31.01
N ASP A 21 33.43 -10.05 31.72
CA ASP A 21 32.12 -10.10 32.35
C ASP A 21 30.98 -10.06 31.32
N ALA A 22 29.74 -10.20 31.80
CA ALA A 22 28.56 -10.23 30.96
C ALA A 22 28.22 -8.86 30.30
N GLU A 23 28.77 -7.76 30.82
CA GLU A 23 28.46 -6.39 30.39
C GLU A 23 29.46 -5.85 29.36
N ALA A 24 30.62 -6.49 29.21
CA ALA A 24 31.69 -6.08 28.30
C ALA A 24 31.22 -5.83 26.85
N LEU A 25 30.27 -6.63 26.34
CA LEU A 25 29.72 -6.40 24.99
C LEU A 25 28.87 -5.12 24.93
N SER A 26 27.98 -4.89 25.90
CA SER A 26 27.16 -3.68 25.95
C SER A 26 28.01 -2.44 26.19
N ASP A 27 28.99 -2.49 27.09
CA ASP A 27 29.83 -1.35 27.42
C ASP A 27 30.58 -0.79 26.21
N ILE A 28 31.01 -1.66 25.29
CA ILE A 28 31.70 -1.25 24.08
C ILE A 28 30.71 -0.85 22.98
N PHE A 29 29.68 -1.66 22.72
CA PHE A 29 28.86 -1.51 21.52
C PHE A 29 27.62 -0.64 21.71
N ASP A 30 27.07 -0.48 22.91
CA ASP A 30 25.92 0.40 23.13
C ASP A 30 26.22 1.88 22.87
N PRO A 31 27.39 2.44 23.24
CA PRO A 31 27.78 3.78 22.85
C PRO A 31 27.88 3.93 21.32
N ILE A 32 28.42 2.92 20.63
CA ILE A 32 28.56 2.93 19.17
C ILE A 32 27.18 2.93 18.50
N LEU A 33 26.29 2.03 18.92
CA LEU A 33 24.92 1.94 18.41
C LEU A 33 24.16 3.25 18.67
N THR A 34 24.25 3.79 19.88
CA THR A 34 23.64 5.08 20.25
C THR A 34 24.17 6.20 19.36
N GLN A 35 25.48 6.22 19.08
CA GLN A 35 26.08 7.19 18.18
C GLN A 35 25.58 7.03 16.74
N GLN A 36 25.44 5.80 16.21
CA GLN A 36 24.88 5.58 14.87
C GLN A 36 23.45 6.16 14.76
N ARG A 37 22.60 5.86 15.76
CA ARG A 37 21.24 6.38 15.84
C ARG A 37 21.21 7.91 15.91
N ARG A 38 22.08 8.53 16.72
CA ARG A 38 22.17 10.00 16.82
C ARG A 38 22.66 10.61 15.51
N SER A 39 23.69 10.03 14.88
CA SER A 39 24.27 10.55 13.64
C SER A 39 23.28 10.58 12.48
N ILE A 40 22.46 9.54 12.29
CA ILE A 40 21.49 9.54 11.17
C ILE A 40 20.42 10.62 11.33
N LEU A 41 20.00 10.93 12.56
CA LEU A 41 19.00 11.98 12.85
C LEU A 41 19.52 13.41 12.62
N GLN A 42 20.85 13.62 12.61
CA GLN A 42 21.45 14.94 12.44
C GLN A 42 21.71 15.30 10.98
N ILE A 43 21.61 14.35 10.06
CA ILE A 43 21.87 14.58 8.63
C ILE A 43 20.55 14.80 7.91
N PRO A 44 20.23 16.04 7.50
CA PRO A 44 19.01 16.28 6.76
C PRO A 44 19.12 15.84 5.30
N PHE A 45 18.03 15.28 4.75
CA PHE A 45 18.01 14.72 3.39
C PHE A 45 18.27 15.76 2.29
N TRP A 46 17.90 17.04 2.48
CA TRP A 46 18.13 18.11 1.50
C TRP A 46 19.60 18.51 1.32
N LYS A 47 20.49 18.15 2.26
CA LYS A 47 21.93 18.46 2.12
C LYS A 47 22.63 17.56 1.08
N ASN A 48 21.97 16.51 0.60
CA ASN A 48 22.54 15.57 -0.38
C ASN A 48 23.87 14.92 0.08
N GLU A 49 23.95 14.63 1.37
CA GLU A 49 25.12 14.04 2.04
C GLU A 49 25.00 12.51 2.18
N ASP A 50 24.46 11.86 1.15
CA ASP A 50 24.15 10.43 1.12
C ASP A 50 25.38 9.56 1.40
N ARG A 51 26.58 10.05 1.09
CA ARG A 51 27.85 9.37 1.40
C ARG A 51 28.02 9.12 2.90
N PHE A 52 27.70 10.10 3.76
CA PHE A 52 27.85 9.98 5.21
C PHE A 52 26.76 9.09 5.78
N VAL A 53 25.56 9.19 5.22
CA VAL A 53 24.46 8.28 5.56
C VAL A 53 24.82 6.83 5.20
N SER A 54 25.40 6.59 4.03
CA SER A 54 25.86 5.24 3.64
C SER A 54 26.89 4.71 4.63
N LEU A 55 27.84 5.52 5.09
CA LEU A 55 28.83 5.09 6.09
C LEU A 55 28.18 4.64 7.41
N ILE A 56 27.12 5.34 7.86
CA ILE A 56 26.36 4.97 9.06
C ILE A 56 25.65 3.62 8.86
N PHE A 57 24.95 3.47 7.74
CA PHE A 57 24.28 2.21 7.40
C PHE A 57 25.26 1.05 7.23
N ASP A 58 26.38 1.28 6.55
CA ASP A 58 27.39 0.26 6.25
C ASP A 58 28.09 -0.21 7.53
N LEU A 59 28.38 0.71 8.46
CA LEU A 59 28.93 0.35 9.76
C LEU A 59 27.93 -0.49 10.58
N LEU A 60 26.67 -0.05 10.68
CA LEU A 60 25.64 -0.81 11.40
C LEU A 60 25.43 -2.19 10.78
N ASN A 61 25.33 -2.28 9.46
CA ASN A 61 25.19 -3.55 8.76
C ASN A 61 26.39 -4.48 9.02
N ARG A 62 27.63 -3.98 8.97
CA ARG A 62 28.83 -4.78 9.29
C ARG A 62 28.78 -5.34 10.71
N LEU A 63 28.40 -4.52 11.69
CA LEU A 63 28.28 -4.94 13.08
C LEU A 63 27.22 -6.04 13.26
N LEU A 64 26.04 -5.86 12.67
CA LEU A 64 24.95 -6.85 12.70
C LEU A 64 25.28 -8.11 11.89
N SER A 65 26.18 -8.00 10.91
CA SER A 65 26.59 -9.11 10.06
C SER A 65 27.64 -10.04 10.72
N VAL A 66 28.26 -9.64 11.82
CA VAL A 66 29.21 -10.50 12.55
C VAL A 66 28.50 -11.74 13.11
N LYS A 67 28.98 -12.91 12.70
CA LYS A 67 28.48 -14.22 13.11
C LYS A 67 29.61 -15.02 13.76
N LEU A 68 29.38 -15.52 14.96
CA LEU A 68 30.36 -16.34 15.68
C LEU A 68 30.35 -17.79 15.18
N GLY A 69 31.36 -18.57 15.55
CA GLY A 69 31.49 -19.99 15.16
C GLY A 69 30.29 -20.86 15.57
N ASN A 70 29.60 -20.51 16.66
CA ASN A 70 28.37 -21.17 17.13
C ASN A 70 27.09 -20.69 16.39
N GLY A 71 27.24 -19.81 15.39
CA GLY A 71 26.16 -19.29 14.58
C GLY A 71 25.40 -18.10 15.16
N ARG A 72 25.68 -17.68 16.40
CA ARG A 72 25.06 -16.51 17.03
C ARG A 72 25.51 -15.20 16.39
N ARG A 73 24.65 -14.18 16.47
CA ARG A 73 24.94 -12.79 16.10
C ARG A 73 24.83 -11.89 17.34
N PRO A 74 25.91 -11.73 18.13
CA PRO A 74 25.85 -11.05 19.43
C PRO A 74 25.37 -9.61 19.35
N ILE A 75 25.73 -8.87 18.29
CA ILE A 75 25.25 -7.49 18.12
C ILE A 75 23.77 -7.44 17.75
N CYS A 76 23.25 -8.43 17.01
CA CYS A 76 21.82 -8.55 16.79
C CYS A 76 21.09 -8.80 18.12
N ASP A 77 21.59 -9.76 18.93
CA ASP A 77 21.05 -10.08 20.25
C ASP A 77 21.09 -8.84 21.18
N LEU A 78 22.22 -8.13 21.22
CA LEU A 78 22.37 -6.89 21.98
C LEU A 78 21.34 -5.85 21.53
N LEU A 79 21.25 -5.60 20.21
CA LEU A 79 20.39 -4.56 19.65
C LEU A 79 18.92 -4.74 20.03
N VAL A 80 18.38 -5.96 19.90
CA VAL A 80 16.95 -6.19 20.18
C VAL A 80 16.60 -6.10 21.68
N ASN A 81 17.60 -6.25 22.56
CA ASN A 81 17.44 -6.19 24.00
C ASN A 81 17.65 -4.78 24.59
N ARG A 82 18.06 -3.80 23.76
CA ARG A 82 18.21 -2.42 24.21
C ARG A 82 16.87 -1.79 24.62
N PRO A 83 16.87 -0.88 25.60
CA PRO A 83 15.65 -0.21 26.07
C PRO A 83 15.01 0.70 24.99
N ASP A 84 15.79 1.17 24.02
CA ASP A 84 15.31 1.99 22.90
C ASP A 84 14.92 1.18 21.67
N PHE A 85 15.01 -0.17 21.67
CA PHE A 85 14.60 -0.97 20.53
C PHE A 85 13.08 -1.00 20.35
N HIS A 86 12.36 -1.43 21.38
CA HIS A 86 10.89 -1.47 21.43
C HIS A 86 10.38 -0.50 22.50
N VAL A 87 10.13 0.73 22.08
CA VAL A 87 9.78 1.81 23.01
C VAL A 87 8.33 1.73 23.46
N LYS A 88 8.13 1.87 24.77
CA LYS A 88 6.79 2.13 25.34
C LYS A 88 6.39 3.55 24.98
N THR A 89 5.18 3.70 24.45
CA THR A 89 4.64 5.01 24.05
C THR A 89 3.76 5.55 25.16
N VAL A 90 3.93 6.81 25.50
CA VAL A 90 3.22 7.45 26.63
C VAL A 90 2.27 8.57 26.19
N THR A 91 2.30 8.96 24.92
CA THR A 91 1.49 10.05 24.39
C THR A 91 0.30 9.57 23.55
N ASN A 92 -0.61 10.49 23.25
CA ASN A 92 -1.69 10.28 22.26
C ASN A 92 -1.19 10.21 20.80
N HIS A 93 0.12 10.30 20.56
CA HIS A 93 0.78 10.19 19.26
C HIS A 93 1.57 8.87 19.18
N ALA A 94 1.03 7.78 19.73
CA ALA A 94 1.75 6.53 19.92
C ALA A 94 2.44 6.00 18.66
N GLY A 95 1.80 6.11 17.48
CA GLY A 95 2.44 5.70 16.22
C GLY A 95 3.65 6.55 15.88
N ARG A 96 3.52 7.88 15.95
CA ARG A 96 4.63 8.80 15.70
C ARG A 96 5.77 8.64 16.71
N GLU A 97 5.41 8.56 17.98
CA GLU A 97 6.34 8.36 19.09
C GLU A 97 7.14 7.07 18.91
N PHE A 98 6.48 5.95 18.56
CA PHE A 98 7.16 4.68 18.34
C PHE A 98 8.14 4.75 17.16
N THR A 99 7.73 5.32 16.02
CA THR A 99 8.61 5.43 14.84
C THR A 99 9.75 6.40 15.04
N ASP A 100 9.60 7.45 15.87
CA ASP A 100 10.63 8.47 16.05
C ASP A 100 11.60 8.12 17.20
N LEU A 101 11.12 7.43 18.24
CA LEU A 101 11.91 7.11 19.43
C LEU A 101 12.58 5.74 19.37
N SER A 102 12.00 4.76 18.65
CA SER A 102 12.66 3.46 18.51
C SER A 102 14.04 3.56 17.84
N PHE A 103 14.92 2.60 18.14
CA PHE A 103 16.27 2.56 17.60
C PHE A 103 16.25 2.49 16.08
N LEU A 104 15.52 1.49 15.55
CA LEU A 104 15.42 1.27 14.11
C LEU A 104 14.69 2.42 13.42
N GLY A 105 13.69 3.02 14.05
CA GLY A 105 12.88 4.07 13.44
C GLY A 105 13.68 5.28 12.97
N ALA A 106 14.79 5.60 13.63
CA ALA A 106 15.73 6.64 13.19
C ALA A 106 16.27 6.41 11.77
N PHE A 107 16.50 5.16 11.36
CA PHE A 107 17.04 4.80 10.05
C PHE A 107 16.00 4.92 8.93
N PHE A 108 14.71 4.90 9.27
CA PHE A 108 13.60 5.14 8.33
C PHE A 108 13.28 6.65 8.20
N SER A 109 13.94 7.52 8.97
CA SER A 109 13.66 8.96 8.97
C SER A 109 14.35 9.74 7.83
N TYR A 110 15.32 9.15 7.13
CA TYR A 110 16.11 9.86 6.11
C TYR A 110 15.46 9.79 4.72
N GLY A 111 14.80 10.88 4.30
CA GLY A 111 14.15 10.97 2.98
C GLY A 111 13.31 12.22 2.80
N LEU A 112 12.57 12.30 1.68
CA LEU A 112 11.70 13.44 1.37
C LEU A 112 10.59 13.62 2.44
N PRO A 113 10.18 14.87 2.73
CA PRO A 113 9.11 15.16 3.68
C PRO A 113 7.72 14.92 3.09
N PHE A 114 6.76 14.55 3.94
CA PHE A 114 5.35 14.35 3.59
C PHE A 114 4.39 15.28 4.33
N GLU A 115 4.87 16.00 5.35
CA GLU A 115 4.03 16.82 6.21
C GLU A 115 3.93 18.25 5.69
N GLU A 116 2.74 18.83 5.79
CA GLU A 116 2.48 20.21 5.41
C GLU A 116 3.20 21.20 6.35
N ARG A 117 3.48 20.80 7.59
CA ARG A 117 4.33 21.55 8.51
C ARG A 117 5.79 21.64 8.03
N ASP A 118 6.25 20.62 7.32
CA ASP A 118 7.57 20.60 6.68
C ASP A 118 7.57 21.31 5.32
N ALA A 119 6.48 21.98 4.93
CA ALA A 119 6.37 22.58 3.60
C ALA A 119 7.41 23.68 3.36
N ALA A 120 7.94 24.32 4.42
CA ALA A 120 9.09 25.20 4.32
C ALA A 120 10.36 24.44 3.89
N LEU A 121 10.56 23.20 4.35
CA LEU A 121 11.66 22.34 3.94
C LEU A 121 11.49 21.83 2.50
N CYS A 122 10.25 21.65 2.03
CA CYS A 122 9.98 21.25 0.64
C CYS A 122 10.63 22.18 -0.39
N THR A 123 10.82 23.46 -0.07
CA THR A 123 11.50 24.46 -0.92
C THR A 123 12.93 24.08 -1.29
N LYS A 124 13.57 23.22 -0.48
CA LYS A 124 14.95 22.77 -0.70
C LYS A 124 15.05 21.60 -1.67
N TYR A 125 13.93 20.99 -2.06
CA TYR A 125 13.89 19.77 -2.87
C TYR A 125 13.37 20.00 -4.28
N PHE A 126 12.28 20.73 -4.39
CA PHE A 126 11.62 20.99 -5.67
C PHE A 126 11.41 22.49 -5.83
N GLU A 127 11.62 22.98 -7.05
CA GLU A 127 11.33 24.39 -7.39
C GLU A 127 9.84 24.70 -7.15
N GLY A 128 8.97 23.72 -7.36
CA GLY A 128 7.53 23.83 -7.10
C GLY A 128 6.77 24.61 -8.17
N ASN A 129 7.40 24.93 -9.29
CA ASN A 129 6.80 25.68 -10.39
C ASN A 129 5.50 25.02 -10.84
N VAL A 130 4.42 25.80 -10.81
CA VAL A 130 3.09 25.34 -11.19
C VAL A 130 2.99 25.45 -12.70
N GLY A 131 2.69 24.33 -13.37
CA GLY A 131 2.63 24.28 -14.84
C GLY A 131 3.93 23.85 -15.52
N SER A 132 4.92 23.36 -14.75
CA SER A 132 6.04 22.60 -15.34
C SER A 132 5.53 21.43 -16.17
N SER A 133 6.25 21.09 -17.25
CA SER A 133 5.87 19.95 -18.08
C SER A 133 5.99 18.63 -17.28
N PRO A 134 5.16 17.62 -17.59
CA PRO A 134 5.25 16.31 -16.94
C PRO A 134 6.65 15.69 -17.01
N GLU A 135 7.38 15.90 -18.11
CA GLU A 135 8.74 15.39 -18.32
C GLU A 135 9.75 16.06 -17.40
N ALA A 136 9.66 17.39 -17.23
CA ALA A 136 10.53 18.14 -16.33
C ALA A 136 10.30 17.75 -14.87
N GLU A 137 9.04 17.58 -14.47
CA GLU A 137 8.70 17.08 -13.12
C GLU A 137 9.22 15.66 -12.92
N LEU A 138 9.05 14.77 -13.91
CA LEU A 138 9.57 13.41 -13.85
C LEU A 138 11.09 13.36 -13.71
N MET A 139 11.82 14.20 -14.43
CA MET A 139 13.28 14.29 -14.33
C MET A 139 13.72 14.70 -12.93
N GLN A 140 13.03 15.66 -12.30
CA GLN A 140 13.31 16.05 -10.92
C GLN A 140 13.05 14.90 -9.93
N MET A 141 11.93 14.18 -10.10
CA MET A 141 11.57 13.05 -9.23
C MET A 141 12.56 11.89 -9.35
N LYS A 142 13.04 11.55 -10.56
CA LYS A 142 13.97 10.43 -10.80
C LYS A 142 15.24 10.50 -9.95
N ASN A 143 15.80 11.70 -9.75
CA ASN A 143 16.98 11.88 -8.91
C ASN A 143 16.70 11.49 -7.45
N TYR A 144 15.53 11.85 -6.92
CA TYR A 144 15.15 11.49 -5.56
C TYR A 144 14.74 10.02 -5.42
N GLN A 145 14.10 9.44 -6.44
CA GLN A 145 13.77 8.01 -6.49
C GLN A 145 15.04 7.16 -6.37
N SER A 146 16.08 7.44 -7.17
CA SER A 146 17.35 6.71 -7.09
C SER A 146 17.99 6.75 -5.68
N ARG A 147 17.96 7.93 -5.04
CA ARG A 147 18.44 8.11 -3.66
C ARG A 147 17.62 7.29 -2.66
N GLN A 148 16.29 7.35 -2.76
CA GLN A 148 15.37 6.59 -1.92
C GLN A 148 15.55 5.08 -2.07
N GLN A 149 15.71 4.58 -3.30
CA GLN A 149 15.99 3.18 -3.58
C GLN A 149 17.32 2.71 -2.97
N SER A 150 18.36 3.56 -3.01
CA SER A 150 19.62 3.29 -2.34
C SER A 150 19.44 3.16 -0.82
N ILE A 151 18.69 4.09 -0.22
CA ILE A 151 18.38 4.08 1.23
C ILE A 151 17.55 2.87 1.60
N ALA A 152 16.50 2.53 0.84
CA ALA A 152 15.66 1.36 1.08
C ALA A 152 16.48 0.06 1.10
N ARG A 153 17.42 -0.10 0.15
CA ARG A 153 18.36 -1.24 0.13
C ARG A 153 19.25 -1.29 1.37
N LYS A 154 19.71 -0.13 1.87
CA LYS A 154 20.49 -0.05 3.11
C LYS A 154 19.65 -0.39 4.33
N ILE A 155 18.40 0.07 4.40
CA ILE A 155 17.46 -0.31 5.46
C ILE A 155 17.20 -1.82 5.42
N HIS A 156 16.96 -2.41 4.24
CA HIS A 156 16.84 -3.86 4.11
C HIS A 156 18.11 -4.57 4.63
N SER A 157 19.31 -4.05 4.32
CA SER A 157 20.57 -4.65 4.79
C SER A 157 20.74 -4.66 6.31
N ILE A 158 20.14 -3.74 7.05
CA ILE A 158 20.17 -3.75 8.53
C ILE A 158 19.05 -4.62 9.13
N ILE A 159 17.90 -4.72 8.47
CA ILE A 159 16.77 -5.54 8.93
C ILE A 159 17.04 -7.03 8.68
N HIS A 160 17.62 -7.38 7.54
CA HIS A 160 17.81 -8.76 7.11
C HIS A 160 18.61 -9.62 8.14
N PRO A 161 19.77 -9.18 8.69
CA PRO A 161 20.48 -9.92 9.74
C PRO A 161 19.63 -10.23 10.98
N LEU A 162 18.74 -9.31 11.38
CA LEU A 162 17.85 -9.47 12.54
C LEU A 162 16.75 -10.51 12.27
N VAL A 163 16.28 -10.60 11.03
CA VAL A 163 15.23 -11.53 10.61
C VAL A 163 15.77 -12.96 10.44
N VAL A 164 16.95 -13.12 9.82
CA VAL A 164 17.52 -14.45 9.57
C VAL A 164 18.02 -15.11 10.86
N ASN A 165 18.38 -14.31 11.86
CA ASN A 165 18.88 -14.79 13.14
C ASN A 165 17.74 -15.26 14.05
N GLY A 166 17.75 -16.54 14.43
CA GLY A 166 16.65 -17.18 15.15
C GLY A 166 16.31 -16.50 16.48
N SER A 167 17.33 -16.07 17.24
CA SER A 167 17.15 -15.44 18.55
C SER A 167 16.53 -14.04 18.48
N THR A 168 16.62 -13.35 17.35
CA THR A 168 16.13 -11.97 17.20
C THR A 168 14.87 -11.85 16.34
N ARG A 169 14.53 -12.91 15.60
CA ARG A 169 13.43 -12.93 14.64
C ARG A 169 12.10 -12.53 15.26
N THR A 170 11.74 -13.11 16.39
CA THR A 170 10.47 -12.80 17.08
C THR A 170 10.42 -11.35 17.52
N SER A 171 11.52 -10.80 18.04
CA SER A 171 11.61 -9.40 18.46
C SER A 171 11.48 -8.42 17.30
N ILE A 172 12.11 -8.68 16.16
CA ILE A 172 11.98 -7.80 14.98
C ILE A 172 10.60 -7.89 14.35
N LEU A 173 10.00 -9.08 14.26
CA LEU A 173 8.63 -9.23 13.78
C LEU A 173 7.63 -8.50 14.69
N LYS A 174 7.81 -8.58 16.00
CA LYS A 174 7.02 -7.82 16.98
C LYS A 174 7.22 -6.31 16.84
N TRP A 175 8.44 -5.85 16.58
CA TRP A 175 8.71 -4.43 16.32
C TRP A 175 7.97 -3.92 15.08
N ILE A 176 8.01 -4.69 13.98
CA ILE A 176 7.27 -4.38 12.75
C ILE A 176 5.75 -4.37 13.02
N ALA A 177 5.23 -5.40 13.68
CA ALA A 177 3.83 -5.50 14.06
C ALA A 177 3.38 -4.27 14.87
N THR A 178 4.14 -3.88 15.90
CA THR A 178 3.85 -2.70 16.71
C THR A 178 3.90 -1.39 15.91
N ALA A 179 4.82 -1.24 14.94
CA ALA A 179 4.86 -0.07 14.07
C ALA A 179 3.56 0.08 13.26
N ILE A 180 3.07 -1.03 12.72
CA ILE A 180 1.83 -1.12 11.93
C ILE A 180 0.62 -0.88 12.82
N GLU A 181 0.48 -1.62 13.91
CA GLU A 181 -0.63 -1.54 14.87
C GLU A 181 -0.84 -0.11 15.38
N LYS A 182 0.23 0.54 15.87
CA LYS A 182 0.16 1.92 16.38
C LYS A 182 -0.15 2.97 15.31
N SER A 183 -0.16 2.57 14.05
CA SER A 183 -0.41 3.42 12.89
C SER A 183 -1.61 2.94 12.05
N GLU A 184 -2.39 1.96 12.51
CA GLU A 184 -3.53 1.41 11.77
C GLU A 184 -4.57 2.47 11.39
N LYS A 185 -4.75 3.45 12.27
CA LYS A 185 -5.71 4.55 12.12
C LYS A 185 -5.29 5.56 11.05
N ARG A 186 -4.16 5.35 10.36
CA ARG A 186 -3.84 6.04 9.09
C ARG A 186 -4.91 5.79 8.02
N ARG A 187 -5.62 4.65 8.08
CA ARG A 187 -6.68 4.27 7.14
C ARG A 187 -8.05 4.85 7.46
N GLN A 188 -8.26 5.39 8.67
CA GLN A 188 -9.58 5.89 9.07
C GLN A 188 -9.98 7.12 8.24
N MET A 189 -11.30 7.30 8.04
CA MET A 189 -11.82 8.51 7.40
C MET A 189 -11.39 9.74 8.19
N ARG A 190 -10.85 10.76 7.51
CA ARG A 190 -10.31 11.99 8.14
C ARG A 190 -9.21 11.71 9.17
N SER A 191 -8.28 10.80 8.84
CA SER A 191 -7.13 10.50 9.70
C SER A 191 -6.27 11.73 10.02
N GLU A 192 -5.95 11.91 11.30
CA GLU A 192 -4.96 12.87 11.76
C GLU A 192 -3.54 12.30 11.63
N LEU A 193 -3.02 12.27 10.39
CA LEU A 193 -1.75 11.61 10.02
C LEU A 193 -0.53 11.97 10.88
N VAL A 194 -0.56 13.14 11.52
CA VAL A 194 0.47 13.63 12.46
C VAL A 194 0.65 12.70 13.67
N LYS A 195 -0.42 12.03 14.11
CA LYS A 195 -0.40 11.13 15.29
C LYS A 195 0.33 9.81 15.03
N TYR A 196 0.62 9.50 13.77
CA TYR A 196 1.11 8.21 13.33
C TYR A 196 2.50 8.31 12.70
N GLY A 197 3.14 7.15 12.46
CA GLY A 197 4.40 7.12 11.72
C GLY A 197 4.25 7.79 10.36
N THR A 198 5.29 8.46 9.87
CA THR A 198 5.22 9.23 8.62
C THR A 198 5.03 8.33 7.38
N HIS A 199 4.49 8.87 6.28
CA HIS A 199 4.44 8.11 5.01
C HIS A 199 5.82 7.63 4.57
N ARG A 200 6.87 8.43 4.75
CA ARG A 200 8.25 8.04 4.43
C ARG A 200 8.65 6.76 5.15
N PHE A 201 8.40 6.71 6.47
CA PHE A 201 8.69 5.54 7.28
C PHE A 201 8.00 4.30 6.69
N PHE A 202 6.71 4.43 6.38
CA PHE A 202 5.91 3.32 5.87
C PHE A 202 6.25 2.92 4.43
N PHE A 203 6.62 3.85 3.55
CA PHE A 203 7.12 3.50 2.21
C PHE A 203 8.41 2.69 2.30
N TYR A 204 9.35 3.08 3.16
CA TYR A 204 10.57 2.29 3.37
C TYR A 204 10.29 0.94 4.03
N LEU A 205 9.43 0.89 5.04
CA LEU A 205 9.05 -0.37 5.69
C LEU A 205 8.34 -1.31 4.71
N GLN A 206 7.45 -0.77 3.88
CA GLN A 206 6.77 -1.53 2.85
C GLN A 206 7.75 -2.08 1.82
N SER A 207 8.72 -1.28 1.33
CA SER A 207 9.76 -1.77 0.41
C SER A 207 10.55 -2.93 1.02
N VAL A 208 10.96 -2.80 2.29
CA VAL A 208 11.67 -3.87 3.00
C VAL A 208 10.80 -5.13 3.11
N LEU A 209 9.52 -4.98 3.45
CA LEU A 209 8.58 -6.10 3.57
C LEU A 209 8.27 -6.77 2.23
N TYR A 210 8.19 -6.00 1.14
CA TYR A 210 8.09 -6.57 -0.21
C TYR A 210 9.36 -7.36 -0.58
N ASP A 211 10.54 -6.83 -0.30
CA ASP A 211 11.81 -7.54 -0.56
C ASP A 211 11.89 -8.84 0.25
N LEU A 212 11.56 -8.80 1.54
CA LEU A 212 11.50 -9.99 2.40
C LEU A 212 10.46 -11.02 1.92
N SER A 213 9.36 -10.54 1.32
CA SER A 213 8.28 -11.37 0.80
C SER A 213 8.49 -11.85 -0.64
N SER A 214 9.50 -11.33 -1.35
CA SER A 214 9.74 -11.61 -2.77
C SER A 214 9.90 -13.10 -3.08
N LYS A 215 10.54 -13.85 -2.17
CA LYS A 215 10.79 -15.30 -2.31
C LYS A 215 9.78 -16.19 -1.60
N ILE A 216 8.73 -15.63 -0.99
CA ILE A 216 7.68 -16.43 -0.35
C ILE A 216 6.85 -17.13 -1.43
N GLU A 217 6.76 -18.45 -1.33
CA GLU A 217 5.85 -19.28 -2.12
C GLU A 217 4.52 -19.42 -1.36
N LEU A 218 3.39 -19.30 -2.07
CA LEU A 218 2.08 -19.19 -1.45
C LEU A 218 1.64 -20.48 -0.73
N ASP A 219 2.04 -21.65 -1.23
CA ASP A 219 1.80 -22.96 -0.60
C ASP A 219 2.42 -23.09 0.80
N LYS A 220 3.42 -22.27 1.10
CA LYS A 220 4.08 -22.19 2.42
C LYS A 220 3.46 -21.16 3.36
N VAL A 221 2.43 -20.43 2.92
CA VAL A 221 1.70 -19.46 3.73
C VAL A 221 0.49 -20.15 4.33
N ASN A 222 0.37 -20.15 5.66
CA ASN A 222 -0.83 -20.63 6.33
C ASN A 222 -1.98 -19.60 6.15
N PRO A 223 -3.04 -19.90 5.38
CA PRO A 223 -4.09 -18.94 5.08
C PRO A 223 -4.97 -18.59 6.30
N LYS A 224 -4.93 -19.41 7.36
CA LYS A 224 -5.74 -19.25 8.56
C LYS A 224 -5.03 -18.48 9.68
N TYR A 225 -3.77 -18.09 9.47
CA TYR A 225 -2.97 -17.40 10.47
C TYR A 225 -3.62 -16.14 11.08
N PRO A 226 -4.29 -15.24 10.32
CA PRO A 226 -4.90 -14.04 10.90
C PRO A 226 -5.96 -14.30 11.97
N PHE A 227 -6.54 -15.50 12.00
CA PHE A 227 -7.58 -15.89 12.94
C PHE A 227 -7.01 -16.54 14.21
N GLN A 228 -5.72 -16.86 14.24
CA GLN A 228 -5.09 -17.58 15.34
C GLN A 228 -4.84 -16.66 16.54
N GLY A 229 -4.96 -17.20 17.76
CA GLY A 229 -4.74 -16.45 19.00
C GLY A 229 -3.32 -15.90 19.18
N ASN A 230 -2.34 -16.51 18.52
CA ASN A 230 -0.94 -16.09 18.51
C ASN A 230 -0.55 -15.20 17.30
N SER A 231 -1.52 -14.80 16.48
CA SER A 231 -1.29 -13.89 15.35
C SER A 231 -0.75 -12.55 15.84
N VAL A 232 0.33 -12.08 15.22
CA VAL A 232 0.86 -10.72 15.44
C VAL A 232 0.14 -9.64 14.64
N VAL A 233 -0.82 -10.02 13.79
CA VAL A 233 -1.70 -9.08 13.08
C VAL A 233 -3.09 -9.13 13.67
N ASP A 234 -3.72 -7.96 13.83
CA ASP A 234 -5.07 -7.85 14.38
C ASP A 234 -6.09 -7.58 13.28
N ILE A 235 -7.16 -8.37 13.28
CA ILE A 235 -8.29 -8.23 12.37
C ILE A 235 -9.62 -8.04 13.09
N LYS A 236 -9.69 -8.03 14.43
CA LYS A 236 -10.95 -8.09 15.20
C LYS A 236 -11.98 -7.04 14.84
N GLU A 237 -11.52 -5.79 14.65
CA GLU A 237 -12.37 -4.64 14.32
C GLU A 237 -12.49 -4.40 12.80
N LYS A 238 -12.03 -5.34 11.97
CA LYS A 238 -12.03 -5.19 10.51
C LYS A 238 -13.29 -5.82 9.92
N THR A 239 -14.02 -5.07 9.10
CA THR A 239 -15.16 -5.60 8.34
C THR A 239 -14.74 -6.80 7.48
N ARG A 240 -15.57 -7.84 7.46
CA ARG A 240 -15.33 -9.14 6.81
C ARG A 240 -16.06 -9.21 5.48
N MET A 241 -15.52 -9.96 4.50
CA MET A 241 -16.11 -10.06 3.14
C MET A 241 -17.60 -10.39 3.16
N LYS A 242 -17.99 -11.39 3.97
CA LYS A 242 -19.38 -11.86 4.06
C LYS A 242 -19.68 -12.56 5.40
N MET A 243 -19.14 -12.01 6.49
CA MET A 243 -19.48 -12.42 7.84
C MET A 243 -19.90 -11.21 8.66
N MET A 244 -20.93 -11.40 9.48
CA MET A 244 -21.26 -10.44 10.54
C MET A 244 -20.27 -10.61 11.70
N GLN A 245 -20.15 -9.58 12.56
CA GLN A 245 -19.19 -9.60 13.68
C GLN A 245 -19.30 -10.87 14.54
N LYS A 246 -20.53 -11.28 14.89
CA LYS A 246 -20.77 -12.50 15.69
C LYS A 246 -20.33 -13.79 15.00
N GLU A 247 -20.52 -13.89 13.67
CA GLU A 247 -20.08 -15.05 12.89
C GLU A 247 -18.54 -15.09 12.84
N ALA A 248 -17.91 -13.93 12.69
CA ALA A 248 -16.45 -13.80 12.67
C ALA A 248 -15.84 -14.19 14.03
N GLU A 249 -16.42 -13.72 15.13
CA GLU A 249 -16.00 -14.10 16.49
C GLU A 249 -16.10 -15.62 16.70
N GLU A 250 -17.17 -16.26 16.22
CA GLU A 250 -17.34 -17.72 16.33
C GLU A 250 -16.34 -18.48 15.45
N TYR A 251 -16.05 -17.97 14.26
CA TYR A 251 -15.02 -18.54 13.39
C TYR A 251 -13.62 -18.45 14.03
N GLU A 252 -13.27 -17.30 14.61
CA GLU A 252 -11.98 -17.07 15.26
C GLU A 252 -11.77 -17.98 16.46
N LYS A 253 -12.82 -18.27 17.25
CA LYS A 253 -12.74 -19.20 18.39
C LYS A 253 -12.17 -20.57 18.02
N GLN A 254 -12.40 -21.04 16.79
CA GLN A 254 -11.86 -22.31 16.30
C GLN A 254 -10.32 -22.35 16.27
N PHE A 255 -9.66 -21.20 16.31
CA PHE A 255 -8.21 -21.04 16.16
C PHE A 255 -7.53 -20.37 17.37
N MET A 256 -8.29 -20.01 18.41
CA MET A 256 -7.76 -19.30 19.58
C MET A 256 -6.78 -20.14 20.41
N ASP A 257 -6.97 -21.45 20.46
CA ASP A 257 -6.11 -22.38 21.21
C ASP A 257 -4.77 -22.67 20.51
N VAL A 258 -4.56 -22.15 19.28
CA VAL A 258 -3.30 -22.31 18.55
C VAL A 258 -2.23 -21.44 19.20
N THR A 259 -1.26 -22.10 19.85
CA THR A 259 -0.14 -21.46 20.54
C THR A 259 1.22 -21.70 19.87
N ALA A 260 1.29 -22.66 18.94
CA ALA A 260 2.54 -23.02 18.25
C ALA A 260 3.07 -21.86 17.40
N GLU A 261 4.36 -21.53 17.53
CA GLU A 261 4.98 -20.47 16.74
C GLU A 261 4.83 -20.71 15.24
N GLU A 262 4.38 -19.68 14.52
CA GLU A 262 4.19 -19.73 13.08
C GLU A 262 5.50 -19.39 12.34
N LYS A 263 5.63 -19.90 11.10
CA LYS A 263 6.81 -19.67 10.26
C LYS A 263 6.94 -18.20 9.87
N PHE A 264 8.19 -17.75 9.75
CA PHE A 264 8.52 -16.42 9.21
C PHE A 264 7.78 -16.09 7.92
N THR A 265 7.67 -17.06 7.00
CA THR A 265 7.01 -16.90 5.70
C THR A 265 5.57 -16.43 5.87
N THR A 266 4.79 -17.11 6.70
CA THR A 266 3.41 -16.74 6.99
C THR A 266 3.34 -15.37 7.68
N ILE A 267 4.12 -15.17 8.74
CA ILE A 267 4.08 -13.92 9.52
C ILE A 267 4.45 -12.71 8.64
N CYS A 268 5.54 -12.81 7.88
CA CYS A 268 6.00 -11.75 6.99
C CYS A 268 4.98 -11.44 5.89
N PHE A 269 4.33 -12.46 5.34
CA PHE A 269 3.30 -12.28 4.32
C PHE A 269 2.15 -11.41 4.83
N PHE A 270 1.59 -11.75 5.99
CA PHE A 270 0.49 -10.96 6.57
C PHE A 270 0.93 -9.59 7.09
N LEU A 271 2.13 -9.46 7.67
CA LEU A 271 2.67 -8.14 8.01
C LEU A 271 2.85 -7.25 6.76
N THR A 272 3.22 -7.83 5.61
CA THR A 272 3.34 -7.09 4.35
C THR A 272 1.99 -6.59 3.86
N MET A 273 0.94 -7.42 3.95
CA MET A 273 -0.44 -7.01 3.62
C MET A 273 -0.94 -5.89 4.52
N HIS A 274 -0.78 -6.03 5.84
CA HIS A 274 -1.23 -5.03 6.82
C HIS A 274 -0.42 -3.73 6.75
N CYS A 275 0.87 -3.79 6.42
CA CYS A 275 1.66 -2.60 6.15
C CYS A 275 1.20 -1.89 4.86
N ALA A 276 0.79 -2.64 3.83
CA ALA A 276 0.33 -2.06 2.57
C ALA A 276 -0.94 -1.21 2.77
N ASP A 277 -1.88 -1.71 3.58
CA ASP A 277 -3.15 -1.04 3.96
C ASP A 277 -2.94 0.36 4.52
N ILE A 278 -1.91 0.54 5.34
CA ILE A 278 -1.62 1.82 6.01
C ILE A 278 -0.61 2.69 5.26
N THR A 279 -0.06 2.19 4.16
CA THR A 279 0.98 2.87 3.37
C THR A 279 0.41 3.59 2.16
N LEU A 280 0.00 2.82 1.15
CA LEU A 280 -0.34 3.35 -0.17
C LEU A 280 -1.73 3.99 -0.21
N PRO A 281 -2.80 3.36 0.32
CA PRO A 281 -4.14 3.93 0.24
C PRO A 281 -4.27 5.29 0.94
N PRO A 282 -3.76 5.49 2.18
CA PRO A 282 -3.75 6.82 2.81
C PRO A 282 -2.91 7.84 2.01
N ALA A 283 -1.82 7.40 1.38
CA ALA A 283 -0.97 8.28 0.56
C ALA A 283 -1.70 8.73 -0.71
N LEU A 284 -2.42 7.83 -1.38
CA LEU A 284 -3.23 8.12 -2.56
C LEU A 284 -4.42 9.04 -2.22
N GLU A 285 -5.08 8.84 -1.08
CA GLU A 285 -6.13 9.74 -0.61
C GLU A 285 -5.59 11.16 -0.35
N LYS A 286 -4.48 11.27 0.38
CA LYS A 286 -3.84 12.57 0.63
C LYS A 286 -3.39 13.23 -0.67
N LEU A 287 -2.81 12.47 -1.60
CA LEU A 287 -2.42 12.97 -2.92
C LEU A 287 -3.63 13.48 -3.73
N ARG A 288 -4.76 12.76 -3.70
CA ARG A 288 -6.02 13.22 -4.33
C ARG A 288 -6.48 14.55 -3.73
N SER A 289 -6.49 14.68 -2.40
CA SER A 289 -6.83 15.94 -1.73
C SER A 289 -5.87 17.08 -2.09
N ILE A 290 -4.57 16.81 -2.16
CA ILE A 290 -3.55 17.80 -2.56
C ILE A 290 -3.78 18.27 -4.00
N LYS A 291 -4.04 17.34 -4.92
CA LYS A 291 -4.32 17.68 -6.33
C LYS A 291 -5.57 18.53 -6.49
N ARG A 292 -6.64 18.20 -5.75
CA ARG A 292 -7.88 19.00 -5.74
C ARG A 292 -7.61 20.41 -5.23
N HIS A 293 -6.94 20.55 -4.08
CA HIS A 293 -6.58 21.86 -3.54
C HIS A 293 -5.69 22.67 -4.50
N LEU A 294 -4.73 22.02 -5.16
CA LEU A 294 -3.89 22.68 -6.16
C LEU A 294 -4.70 23.13 -7.38
N TYR A 295 -5.69 22.35 -7.82
CA TYR A 295 -6.60 22.74 -8.91
C TYR A 295 -7.45 23.97 -8.54
N GLU A 296 -8.07 23.96 -7.36
CA GLU A 296 -8.85 25.10 -6.84
C GLU A 296 -7.98 26.37 -6.71
N LEU A 297 -6.74 26.23 -6.24
CA LEU A 297 -5.80 27.35 -6.17
C LEU A 297 -5.45 27.89 -7.56
N LYS A 298 -5.28 27.03 -8.58
CA LYS A 298 -5.03 27.47 -9.96
C LYS A 298 -6.20 28.28 -10.52
N GLU A 299 -7.44 27.82 -10.32
CA GLU A 299 -8.64 28.56 -10.76
C GLU A 299 -8.74 29.93 -10.07
N ARG A 300 -8.44 29.99 -8.76
CA ARG A 300 -8.42 31.25 -8.01
C ARG A 300 -7.32 32.20 -8.48
N ILE A 301 -6.13 31.68 -8.76
CA ILE A 301 -5.00 32.46 -9.30
C ILE A 301 -5.38 33.09 -10.63
N GLU A 302 -5.96 32.31 -11.55
CA GLU A 302 -6.36 32.82 -12.87
C GLU A 302 -7.47 33.87 -12.74
N SER A 303 -8.50 33.60 -11.93
CA SER A 303 -9.58 34.54 -11.67
C SER A 303 -9.08 35.87 -11.09
N HIS A 304 -8.13 35.81 -10.15
CA HIS A 304 -7.55 37.00 -9.51
C HIS A 304 -6.62 37.76 -10.44
N LYS A 305 -5.88 37.06 -11.32
CA LYS A 305 -5.07 37.67 -12.37
C LYS A 305 -5.96 38.46 -13.34
N THR A 306 -7.05 37.87 -13.83
CA THR A 306 -8.03 38.57 -14.67
C THR A 306 -8.65 39.76 -13.94
N ALA A 307 -8.92 39.65 -12.64
CA ALA A 307 -9.42 40.78 -11.84
C ALA A 307 -8.40 41.92 -11.73
N ILE A 308 -7.10 41.63 -11.60
CA ILE A 308 -6.03 42.65 -11.64
C ILE A 308 -5.97 43.33 -13.00
N GLU A 309 -6.03 42.55 -14.10
CA GLU A 309 -5.94 43.05 -15.47
C GLU A 309 -7.14 43.94 -15.85
N ASN A 310 -8.32 43.63 -15.31
CA ASN A 310 -9.57 44.33 -15.59
C ASN A 310 -9.90 45.47 -14.60
N GLU A 311 -9.06 45.71 -13.58
CA GLU A 311 -9.32 46.74 -12.57
C GLU A 311 -9.09 48.14 -13.18
N PRO A 312 -10.13 49.00 -13.25
CA PRO A 312 -9.99 50.32 -13.83
C PRO A 312 -9.34 51.29 -12.84
N ASN A 313 -8.24 51.93 -13.24
CA ASN A 313 -7.55 52.99 -12.49
C ASN A 313 -7.36 52.71 -10.97
N PRO A 314 -6.73 51.59 -10.57
CA PRO A 314 -6.54 51.27 -9.17
C PRO A 314 -5.62 52.28 -8.47
N THR A 315 -5.98 52.69 -7.25
CA THR A 315 -5.05 53.42 -6.37
C THR A 315 -3.79 52.58 -6.10
N ASP A 316 -2.64 53.23 -5.87
CA ASP A 316 -1.38 52.52 -5.58
C ASP A 316 -1.52 51.54 -4.40
N ARG A 317 -2.25 51.93 -3.36
CA ARG A 317 -2.51 51.07 -2.20
C ARG A 317 -3.34 49.84 -2.58
N ARG A 318 -4.36 50.01 -3.43
CA ARG A 318 -5.22 48.92 -3.92
C ARG A 318 -4.42 47.96 -4.80
N ARG A 319 -3.66 48.50 -5.75
CA ARG A 319 -2.80 47.71 -6.65
C ARG A 319 -1.78 46.88 -5.87
N LYS A 320 -1.05 47.51 -4.95
CA LYS A 320 -0.11 46.81 -4.05
C LYS A 320 -0.78 45.69 -3.26
N LYS A 321 -2.00 45.91 -2.74
CA LYS A 321 -2.74 44.87 -2.01
C LYS A 321 -3.11 43.69 -2.91
N MET A 322 -3.64 43.96 -4.11
CA MET A 322 -4.01 42.92 -5.07
C MET A 322 -2.79 42.11 -5.53
N ASP A 323 -1.65 42.78 -5.77
CA ASP A 323 -0.39 42.13 -6.13
C ASP A 323 0.17 41.26 -4.99
N MET A 324 0.06 41.72 -3.74
CA MET A 324 0.47 40.93 -2.56
C MET A 324 -0.40 39.68 -2.40
N GLU A 325 -1.72 39.82 -2.55
CA GLU A 325 -2.66 38.69 -2.50
C GLU A 325 -2.36 37.68 -3.61
N TYR A 326 -2.14 38.16 -4.85
CA TYR A 326 -1.76 37.32 -5.98
C TYR A 326 -0.46 36.55 -5.74
N ARG A 327 0.60 37.25 -5.27
CA ARG A 327 1.88 36.62 -4.92
C ARG A 327 1.73 35.57 -3.83
N SER A 328 0.95 35.87 -2.79
CA SER A 328 0.66 34.92 -1.70
C SER A 328 -0.04 33.66 -2.21
N MET A 329 -1.01 33.79 -3.13
CA MET A 329 -1.67 32.64 -3.75
C MET A 329 -0.69 31.80 -4.58
N ILE A 330 0.17 32.44 -5.37
CA ILE A 330 1.23 31.77 -6.15
C ILE A 330 2.19 31.01 -5.24
N ASP A 331 2.65 31.62 -4.15
CA ASP A 331 3.55 30.98 -3.18
C ASP A 331 2.89 29.81 -2.46
N SER A 332 1.60 29.93 -2.14
CA SER A 332 0.78 28.82 -1.62
C SER A 332 0.69 27.68 -2.64
N ALA A 333 0.36 27.96 -3.90
CA ALA A 333 0.28 26.95 -4.95
C ALA A 333 1.63 26.25 -5.18
N LYS A 334 2.74 27.00 -5.19
CA LYS A 334 4.09 26.42 -5.27
C LYS A 334 4.37 25.49 -4.09
N ARG A 335 4.01 25.91 -2.87
CA ARG A 335 4.18 25.10 -1.65
C ARG A 335 3.42 23.79 -1.74
N ILE A 336 2.13 23.83 -2.10
CA ILE A 336 1.30 22.64 -2.27
C ILE A 336 1.83 21.75 -3.41
N ASN A 337 2.29 22.34 -4.51
CA ASN A 337 2.87 21.60 -5.63
C ASN A 337 4.15 20.84 -5.24
N ARG A 338 5.01 21.42 -4.39
CA ARG A 338 6.19 20.68 -3.87
C ARG A 338 5.80 19.48 -3.02
N ILE A 339 4.77 19.62 -2.17
CA ILE A 339 4.25 18.50 -1.39
C ILE A 339 3.71 17.42 -2.33
N ARG A 340 2.96 17.80 -3.37
CA ARG A 340 2.50 16.87 -4.41
C ARG A 340 3.67 16.09 -5.02
N LEU A 341 4.74 16.78 -5.41
CA LEU A 341 5.93 16.14 -5.99
C LEU A 341 6.62 15.19 -5.01
N CYS A 342 6.68 15.52 -3.71
CA CYS A 342 7.19 14.58 -2.69
C CYS A 342 6.37 13.29 -2.64
N TYR A 343 5.03 13.38 -2.59
CA TYR A 343 4.16 12.19 -2.61
C TYR A 343 4.32 11.39 -3.90
N GLU A 344 4.30 12.08 -5.04
CA GLU A 344 4.44 11.44 -6.35
C GLU A 344 5.81 10.79 -6.54
N THR A 345 6.87 11.29 -5.92
CA THR A 345 8.21 10.68 -6.00
C THR A 345 8.19 9.23 -5.50
N TYR A 346 7.62 8.98 -4.31
CA TYR A 346 7.53 7.61 -3.75
C TYR A 346 6.47 6.78 -4.47
N ILE A 347 5.29 7.34 -4.71
CA ILE A 347 4.18 6.60 -5.32
C ILE A 347 4.54 6.20 -6.76
N LYS A 348 5.22 7.06 -7.54
CA LYS A 348 5.62 6.76 -8.92
C LYS A 348 7.00 6.13 -9.02
N ASP A 349 7.61 5.68 -7.92
CA ASP A 349 8.89 4.98 -7.97
C ASP A 349 8.70 3.63 -8.70
N PRO A 350 9.34 3.41 -9.86
CA PRO A 350 9.18 2.19 -10.63
C PRO A 350 9.53 0.92 -9.83
N GLN A 351 10.56 0.97 -8.98
CA GLN A 351 10.99 -0.20 -8.21
C GLN A 351 9.96 -0.55 -7.13
N TYR A 352 9.42 0.47 -6.45
CA TYR A 352 8.34 0.26 -5.49
C TYR A 352 7.11 -0.34 -6.15
N GLN A 353 6.76 0.15 -7.35
CA GLN A 353 5.58 -0.31 -8.09
C GLN A 353 5.72 -1.74 -8.60
N GLU A 354 6.91 -2.12 -9.10
CA GLU A 354 7.19 -3.50 -9.48
C GLU A 354 7.05 -4.46 -8.29
N LEU A 355 7.61 -4.08 -7.14
CA LEU A 355 7.47 -4.85 -5.89
C LEU A 355 6.02 -4.93 -5.40
N ALA A 356 5.28 -3.83 -5.48
CA ALA A 356 3.87 -3.78 -5.09
C ALA A 356 3.00 -4.68 -5.97
N ILE A 357 3.16 -4.61 -7.29
CA ILE A 357 2.44 -5.46 -8.26
C ILE A 357 2.80 -6.93 -8.04
N ALA A 358 4.09 -7.25 -7.88
CA ALA A 358 4.54 -8.62 -7.62
C ALA A 358 3.91 -9.21 -6.35
N PHE A 359 3.85 -8.43 -5.27
CA PHE A 359 3.18 -8.86 -4.04
C PHE A 359 1.66 -8.93 -4.19
N ALA A 360 1.04 -7.98 -4.91
CA ALA A 360 -0.38 -7.96 -5.18
C ALA A 360 -0.86 -9.25 -5.88
N HIS A 361 -0.06 -9.79 -6.81
CA HIS A 361 -0.36 -11.10 -7.42
C HIS A 361 -0.41 -12.24 -6.39
N LYS A 362 0.52 -12.26 -5.42
CA LYS A 362 0.51 -13.28 -4.36
C LYS A 362 -0.68 -13.11 -3.41
N GLN A 363 -1.00 -11.87 -3.06
CA GLN A 363 -2.15 -11.54 -2.21
C GLN A 363 -3.47 -11.90 -2.89
N LEU A 364 -3.62 -11.59 -4.19
CA LEU A 364 -4.80 -12.00 -4.95
C LEU A 364 -4.89 -13.53 -5.03
N SER A 365 -3.77 -14.21 -5.23
CA SER A 365 -3.72 -15.67 -5.26
C SER A 365 -4.10 -16.29 -3.91
N LEU A 366 -3.75 -15.67 -2.77
CA LEU A 366 -4.23 -16.10 -1.45
C LEU A 366 -5.77 -16.05 -1.36
N LEU A 367 -6.37 -14.93 -1.81
CA LEU A 367 -7.83 -14.79 -1.81
C LEU A 367 -8.49 -15.81 -2.73
N MET A 368 -7.91 -16.03 -3.92
CA MET A 368 -8.44 -16.99 -4.88
C MET A 368 -8.28 -18.44 -4.43
N ALA A 369 -7.26 -18.77 -3.65
CA ALA A 369 -7.13 -20.09 -3.03
C ALA A 369 -8.26 -20.39 -2.03
N ALA A 370 -8.93 -19.36 -1.50
CA ALA A 370 -10.11 -19.51 -0.65
C ALA A 370 -11.44 -19.56 -1.43
N VAL A 371 -11.40 -19.43 -2.77
CA VAL A 371 -12.57 -19.50 -3.65
C VAL A 371 -12.55 -20.87 -4.37
N PRO A 372 -13.66 -21.62 -4.46
CA PRO A 372 -13.68 -22.97 -5.01
C PRO A 372 -13.86 -22.91 -6.54
N LEU A 373 -13.17 -21.98 -7.20
CA LEU A 373 -13.21 -21.76 -8.63
C LEU A 373 -11.80 -21.45 -9.13
N ASP A 374 -11.27 -22.37 -9.92
CA ASP A 374 -10.04 -22.16 -10.66
C ASP A 374 -10.36 -21.56 -12.03
N PHE A 375 -9.81 -20.38 -12.31
CA PHE A 375 -10.01 -19.74 -13.61
C PHE A 375 -9.40 -20.56 -14.75
N ALA A 376 -8.31 -21.31 -14.49
CA ALA A 376 -7.68 -22.20 -15.46
C ALA A 376 -8.60 -23.37 -15.85
N GLN A 377 -9.50 -23.78 -14.95
CA GLN A 377 -10.49 -24.84 -15.18
C GLN A 377 -11.89 -24.29 -15.46
N SER A 378 -12.02 -22.98 -15.65
CA SER A 378 -13.32 -22.30 -15.75
C SER A 378 -14.19 -22.75 -16.92
N ALA A 379 -13.61 -23.37 -17.95
CA ALA A 379 -14.36 -23.94 -19.07
C ALA A 379 -15.34 -25.04 -18.62
N LEU A 380 -14.95 -25.83 -17.61
CA LEU A 380 -15.71 -26.96 -17.08
C LEU A 380 -16.81 -26.51 -16.09
N VAL A 381 -16.77 -25.25 -15.64
CA VAL A 381 -17.73 -24.71 -14.68
C VAL A 381 -19.10 -24.58 -15.36
N SER A 382 -20.07 -25.37 -14.92
CA SER A 382 -21.46 -25.36 -15.39
C SER A 382 -22.32 -24.35 -14.62
N SER A 383 -22.00 -24.10 -13.36
CA SER A 383 -22.72 -23.19 -12.45
C SER A 383 -21.74 -22.51 -11.50
N LEU A 384 -22.06 -21.28 -11.10
CA LEU A 384 -21.32 -20.57 -10.06
C LEU A 384 -21.66 -21.18 -8.69
N PRO A 385 -20.73 -21.18 -7.72
CA PRO A 385 -21.04 -21.58 -6.36
C PRO A 385 -22.08 -20.64 -5.74
N GLU A 386 -23.05 -21.22 -5.06
CA GLU A 386 -24.15 -20.45 -4.45
C GLU A 386 -23.64 -19.62 -3.28
N ASP A 387 -22.79 -20.20 -2.44
CA ASP A 387 -22.21 -19.55 -1.26
C ASP A 387 -20.69 -19.42 -1.34
N ALA A 388 -20.21 -18.34 -0.73
CA ALA A 388 -18.78 -18.11 -0.53
C ALA A 388 -18.25 -19.10 0.51
N PRO A 389 -17.07 -19.73 0.30
CA PRO A 389 -16.47 -20.57 1.31
C PRO A 389 -16.18 -19.80 2.60
N GLU A 390 -16.29 -20.49 3.73
CA GLU A 390 -16.19 -19.91 5.06
C GLU A 390 -14.91 -19.08 5.25
N LEU A 391 -13.76 -19.60 4.80
CA LEU A 391 -12.47 -18.89 4.85
C LEU A 391 -12.51 -17.56 4.08
N PHE A 392 -13.08 -17.55 2.87
CA PHE A 392 -13.20 -16.31 2.08
C PHE A 392 -14.12 -15.32 2.77
N ARG A 393 -15.26 -15.79 3.29
CA ARG A 393 -16.23 -14.95 4.04
C ARG A 393 -15.59 -14.30 5.26
N ALA A 394 -14.67 -15.00 5.92
CA ALA A 394 -13.97 -14.57 7.12
C ALA A 394 -12.80 -13.60 6.83
N TYR A 395 -12.32 -13.46 5.60
CA TYR A 395 -11.24 -12.50 5.35
C TYR A 395 -11.69 -11.05 5.52
N PRO A 396 -10.81 -10.15 6.00
CA PRO A 396 -11.08 -8.71 6.02
C PRO A 396 -11.30 -8.15 4.61
N GLU A 397 -12.25 -7.23 4.45
CA GLU A 397 -12.56 -6.59 3.16
C GLU A 397 -11.35 -5.86 2.56
N PHE A 398 -10.52 -5.25 3.40
CA PHE A 398 -9.35 -4.49 2.94
C PHE A 398 -8.34 -5.35 2.18
N TYR A 399 -8.33 -6.68 2.41
CA TYR A 399 -7.48 -7.60 1.65
C TYR A 399 -7.78 -7.56 0.15
N LEU A 400 -9.04 -7.32 -0.24
CA LEU A 400 -9.39 -7.11 -1.65
C LEU A 400 -9.40 -5.61 -1.99
N GLU A 401 -9.91 -4.76 -1.10
CA GLU A 401 -10.05 -3.34 -1.38
C GLU A 401 -8.72 -2.69 -1.78
N ASP A 402 -7.61 -3.06 -1.13
CA ASP A 402 -6.29 -2.51 -1.41
C ASP A 402 -5.72 -2.94 -2.75
N LEU A 403 -5.97 -4.20 -3.14
CA LEU A 403 -5.64 -4.68 -4.47
C LEU A 403 -6.38 -3.88 -5.54
N LEU A 404 -7.68 -3.65 -5.36
CA LEU A 404 -8.48 -2.89 -6.32
C LEU A 404 -8.04 -1.42 -6.39
N ASN A 405 -7.67 -0.81 -5.27
CA ASN A 405 -7.11 0.54 -5.22
C ASN A 405 -5.77 0.62 -5.97
N LEU A 406 -4.90 -0.38 -5.78
CA LEU A 406 -3.62 -0.49 -6.50
C LEU A 406 -3.85 -0.68 -8.00
N TYR A 407 -4.67 -1.65 -8.42
CA TYR A 407 -4.97 -1.87 -9.85
C TYR A 407 -5.60 -0.64 -10.50
N THR A 408 -6.52 0.05 -9.82
CA THR A 408 -7.08 1.31 -10.31
C THR A 408 -5.99 2.33 -10.57
N TYR A 409 -5.00 2.44 -9.67
CA TYR A 409 -3.86 3.33 -9.85
C TYR A 409 -2.96 2.87 -11.01
N ASP A 410 -2.61 1.59 -11.07
CA ASP A 410 -1.69 1.02 -12.05
C ASP A 410 -2.24 1.08 -13.47
N ILE A 411 -3.52 0.75 -13.67
CA ILE A 411 -4.19 0.88 -14.98
C ILE A 411 -4.10 2.33 -15.49
N LYS A 412 -4.27 3.32 -14.60
CA LYS A 412 -4.26 4.75 -14.96
C LYS A 412 -2.86 5.31 -15.18
N ASN A 413 -1.80 4.70 -14.61
CA ASN A 413 -0.47 5.33 -14.56
C ASN A 413 0.70 4.46 -15.08
N ILE A 414 0.63 3.13 -14.94
CA ILE A 414 1.75 2.20 -15.20
C ILE A 414 1.25 0.93 -15.91
N TYR A 415 0.28 1.10 -16.82
CA TYR A 415 -0.36 0.02 -17.59
C TYR A 415 0.63 -1.02 -18.18
N PRO A 416 1.76 -0.63 -18.82
CA PRO A 416 2.64 -1.61 -19.46
C PRO A 416 3.26 -2.63 -18.51
N LEU A 417 3.49 -2.25 -17.25
CA LEU A 417 4.04 -3.15 -16.23
C LEU A 417 2.97 -4.16 -15.78
N LEU A 418 1.75 -3.68 -15.55
CA LEU A 418 0.61 -4.52 -15.16
C LEU A 418 0.22 -5.54 -16.25
N ALA A 419 0.42 -5.19 -17.53
CA ALA A 419 0.11 -6.07 -18.66
C ALA A 419 1.08 -7.25 -18.83
N GLN A 420 2.22 -7.27 -18.13
CA GLN A 420 3.21 -8.34 -18.23
C GLN A 420 2.73 -9.67 -17.61
N ASN A 421 1.88 -9.60 -16.59
CA ASN A 421 1.23 -10.76 -16.01
C ASN A 421 -0.29 -10.52 -15.99
N PRO A 422 -1.07 -11.12 -16.91
CA PRO A 422 -2.49 -10.85 -17.02
C PRO A 422 -3.39 -11.69 -16.10
N GLU A 423 -2.83 -12.63 -15.33
CA GLU A 423 -3.61 -13.57 -14.51
C GLU A 423 -4.55 -12.86 -13.52
N TRP A 424 -4.12 -11.72 -13.00
CA TRP A 424 -4.95 -10.92 -12.08
C TRP A 424 -6.28 -10.51 -12.70
N ALA A 425 -6.33 -10.25 -14.00
CA ALA A 425 -7.56 -9.84 -14.68
C ALA A 425 -8.56 -11.00 -14.73
N GLY A 426 -8.07 -12.24 -14.91
CA GLY A 426 -8.88 -13.45 -14.81
C GLY A 426 -9.45 -13.65 -13.39
N HIS A 427 -8.62 -13.49 -12.35
CA HIS A 427 -9.07 -13.55 -10.96
C HIS A 427 -10.11 -12.47 -10.61
N VAL A 428 -9.89 -11.23 -11.04
CA VAL A 428 -10.88 -10.14 -10.89
C VAL A 428 -12.19 -10.50 -11.59
N MET A 429 -12.13 -11.16 -12.75
CA MET A 429 -13.33 -11.65 -13.44
C MET A 429 -14.05 -12.75 -12.65
N VAL A 430 -13.35 -13.67 -11.98
CA VAL A 430 -13.98 -14.67 -11.11
C VAL A 430 -14.71 -13.99 -9.95
N LEU A 431 -14.06 -13.04 -9.28
CA LEU A 431 -14.66 -12.25 -8.20
C LEU A 431 -15.87 -11.45 -8.69
N PHE A 432 -15.79 -10.91 -9.91
CA PHE A 432 -16.92 -10.22 -10.55
C PHE A 432 -18.09 -11.18 -10.86
N CYS A 433 -17.83 -12.39 -11.33
CA CYS A 433 -18.91 -13.37 -11.49
C CYS A 433 -19.55 -13.74 -10.15
N CYS A 434 -18.78 -13.70 -9.07
CA CYS A 434 -19.20 -14.06 -7.72
C CYS A 434 -19.48 -12.84 -6.84
N MET A 435 -20.04 -11.74 -7.38
CA MET A 435 -20.31 -10.53 -6.59
C MET A 435 -21.24 -10.76 -5.39
N HIS A 436 -22.06 -11.82 -5.42
CA HIS A 436 -22.86 -12.25 -4.27
C HIS A 436 -22.01 -12.78 -3.10
N PHE A 437 -20.70 -12.88 -3.24
CA PHE A 437 -19.75 -13.22 -2.18
C PHE A 437 -19.40 -12.03 -1.29
N PHE A 438 -19.88 -10.83 -1.60
CA PHE A 438 -19.61 -9.62 -0.83
C PHE A 438 -20.87 -9.06 -0.20
N ASN A 439 -20.80 -8.70 1.08
CA ASN A 439 -21.86 -7.93 1.73
C ASN A 439 -21.78 -6.43 1.37
N ASN A 440 -20.56 -5.91 1.18
CA ASN A 440 -20.33 -4.49 0.96
C ASN A 440 -20.50 -4.10 -0.52
N PRO A 441 -21.55 -3.32 -0.89
CA PRO A 441 -21.78 -2.90 -2.26
C PRO A 441 -20.69 -1.97 -2.80
N PHE A 442 -19.94 -1.27 -1.94
CA PHE A 442 -18.82 -0.42 -2.35
C PHE A 442 -17.62 -1.23 -2.85
N LEU A 443 -17.37 -2.39 -2.24
CA LEU A 443 -16.32 -3.29 -2.69
C LEU A 443 -16.66 -3.84 -4.08
N THR A 444 -17.92 -4.21 -4.29
CA THR A 444 -18.45 -4.61 -5.59
C THR A 444 -18.39 -3.48 -6.62
N ALA A 445 -18.75 -2.25 -6.24
CA ALA A 445 -18.63 -1.08 -7.11
C ALA A 445 -17.18 -0.82 -7.55
N LYS A 446 -16.19 -1.04 -6.67
CA LYS A 446 -14.76 -0.95 -7.00
C LYS A 446 -14.33 -2.04 -7.98
N LEU A 447 -14.81 -3.28 -7.84
CA LEU A 447 -14.57 -4.33 -8.85
C LEU A 447 -15.07 -3.90 -10.23
N VAL A 448 -16.27 -3.32 -10.28
CA VAL A 448 -16.85 -2.80 -11.53
C VAL A 448 -16.03 -1.63 -12.07
N GLU A 449 -15.52 -0.72 -11.22
CA GLU A 449 -14.62 0.36 -11.64
C GLU A 449 -13.35 -0.21 -12.30
N VAL A 450 -12.67 -1.18 -11.66
CA VAL A 450 -11.46 -1.79 -12.21
C VAL A 450 -11.72 -2.41 -13.59
N LEU A 451 -12.79 -3.19 -13.75
CA LEU A 451 -13.15 -3.75 -15.05
C LEU A 451 -13.51 -2.67 -16.08
N THR A 452 -14.16 -1.60 -15.65
CA THR A 452 -14.48 -0.45 -16.52
C THR A 452 -13.22 0.20 -17.05
N LEU A 453 -12.18 0.37 -16.21
CA LEU A 453 -10.94 1.01 -16.59
C LEU A 453 -10.19 0.25 -17.68
N ILE A 454 -10.22 -1.09 -17.66
CA ILE A 454 -9.54 -1.90 -18.68
C ILE A 454 -10.35 -2.08 -19.97
N THR A 455 -11.57 -1.53 -20.06
CA THR A 455 -12.36 -1.60 -21.29
C THR A 455 -11.67 -0.86 -22.44
N THR A 456 -11.92 -1.31 -23.66
CA THR A 456 -11.46 -0.66 -24.90
C THR A 456 -11.96 0.78 -25.02
N VAL A 457 -13.13 1.10 -24.46
CA VAL A 457 -13.69 2.46 -24.48
C VAL A 457 -12.86 3.44 -23.64
N VAL A 458 -12.27 2.98 -22.54
CA VAL A 458 -11.54 3.84 -21.59
C VAL A 458 -10.06 3.93 -21.91
N THR A 459 -9.40 2.79 -22.07
CA THR A 459 -7.94 2.77 -22.29
C THR A 459 -7.55 2.72 -23.76
N GLY A 460 -8.49 2.43 -24.66
CA GLY A 460 -8.15 2.04 -26.04
C GLY A 460 -7.40 0.71 -26.13
N ASN A 461 -7.19 0.02 -25.01
CA ASN A 461 -6.37 -1.18 -24.97
C ASN A 461 -7.24 -2.44 -25.07
N ALA A 462 -7.08 -3.17 -26.18
CA ALA A 462 -7.80 -4.42 -26.38
C ALA A 462 -7.21 -5.59 -25.57
N GLN A 463 -5.93 -5.56 -25.20
CA GLN A 463 -5.23 -6.71 -24.64
C GLN A 463 -5.74 -7.08 -23.24
N LEU A 464 -5.76 -6.14 -22.27
CA LEU A 464 -6.32 -6.41 -20.94
C LEU A 464 -7.80 -6.79 -21.00
N TRP A 465 -8.55 -6.10 -21.85
CA TRP A 465 -9.96 -6.41 -22.07
C TRP A 465 -10.15 -7.83 -22.60
N MET A 466 -9.31 -8.28 -23.52
CA MET A 466 -9.30 -9.64 -24.06
C MET A 466 -8.93 -10.68 -23.01
N TYR A 467 -8.02 -10.39 -22.08
CA TYR A 467 -7.69 -11.31 -20.99
C TYR A 467 -8.86 -11.58 -20.04
N VAL A 468 -9.84 -10.67 -19.97
CA VAL A 468 -11.10 -10.87 -19.25
C VAL A 468 -12.13 -11.55 -20.14
N THR A 469 -12.36 -10.99 -21.33
CA THR A 469 -13.48 -11.39 -22.20
C THR A 469 -13.28 -12.72 -22.91
N ASN A 470 -12.03 -13.17 -23.10
CA ASN A 470 -11.77 -14.48 -23.68
C ASN A 470 -11.89 -15.62 -22.66
N GLN A 471 -12.05 -15.30 -21.37
CA GLN A 471 -12.18 -16.33 -20.34
C GLN A 471 -13.47 -17.14 -20.54
N PRO A 472 -13.40 -18.48 -20.47
CA PRO A 472 -14.59 -19.33 -20.57
C PRO A 472 -15.69 -18.96 -19.56
N LEU A 473 -15.31 -18.61 -18.32
CA LEU A 473 -16.25 -18.14 -17.30
C LEU A 473 -16.99 -16.88 -17.75
N ALA A 474 -16.27 -15.92 -18.31
CA ALA A 474 -16.82 -14.62 -18.68
C ALA A 474 -17.88 -14.78 -19.79
N LYS A 475 -17.62 -15.63 -20.78
CA LYS A 475 -18.57 -15.92 -21.87
C LYS A 475 -19.93 -16.42 -21.36
N LYS A 476 -19.93 -17.19 -20.27
CA LYS A 476 -21.14 -17.75 -19.66
C LYS A 476 -21.82 -16.78 -18.67
N PHE A 477 -21.05 -16.16 -17.79
CA PHE A 477 -21.59 -15.54 -16.57
C PHE A 477 -21.44 -14.02 -16.52
N PHE A 478 -20.62 -13.39 -17.36
CA PHE A 478 -20.35 -11.95 -17.26
C PHE A 478 -21.60 -11.10 -17.48
N VAL A 479 -22.34 -11.32 -18.58
CA VAL A 479 -23.56 -10.56 -18.89
C VAL A 479 -24.65 -10.82 -17.84
N PRO A 480 -24.97 -12.07 -17.45
CA PRO A 480 -25.91 -12.32 -16.35
C PRO A 480 -25.52 -11.62 -15.03
N ALA A 481 -24.24 -11.67 -14.63
CA ALA A 481 -23.75 -11.04 -13.40
C ALA A 481 -23.89 -9.50 -13.46
N LEU A 482 -23.58 -8.87 -14.59
CA LEU A 482 -23.77 -7.43 -14.80
C LEU A 482 -25.24 -7.01 -14.66
N ILE A 483 -26.17 -7.76 -15.26
CA ILE A 483 -27.60 -7.46 -15.20
C ILE A 483 -28.12 -7.61 -13.76
N LYS A 484 -27.73 -8.70 -13.09
CA LYS A 484 -28.09 -8.93 -11.68
C LYS A 484 -27.61 -7.80 -10.79
N PHE A 485 -26.33 -7.43 -10.91
CA PHE A 485 -25.75 -6.35 -10.11
C PHE A 485 -26.38 -4.99 -10.42
N TYR A 486 -26.66 -4.70 -11.69
CA TYR A 486 -27.41 -3.49 -12.05
C TYR A 486 -28.76 -3.43 -11.29
N SER A 487 -29.51 -4.53 -11.28
CA SER A 487 -30.80 -4.61 -10.57
C SER A 487 -30.66 -4.44 -9.06
N GLU A 488 -29.62 -5.02 -8.44
CA GLU A 488 -29.37 -4.90 -7.00
C GLU A 488 -29.06 -3.45 -6.61
N VAL A 489 -28.23 -2.77 -7.40
CA VAL A 489 -27.85 -1.36 -7.21
C VAL A 489 -29.04 -0.41 -7.34
N GLU A 490 -30.04 -0.74 -8.17
CA GLU A 490 -31.27 0.05 -8.27
C GLU A 490 -32.05 0.11 -6.95
N THR A 491 -31.97 -0.97 -6.16
CA THR A 491 -32.78 -1.16 -4.96
C THR A 491 -32.02 -0.97 -3.65
N GLY A 492 -30.68 -1.09 -3.66
CA GLY A 492 -29.88 -1.28 -2.45
C GLY A 492 -28.79 -0.24 -2.17
N VAL A 493 -28.64 0.80 -3.00
CA VAL A 493 -27.57 1.80 -2.88
C VAL A 493 -28.14 3.22 -2.90
N ASP A 494 -27.45 4.15 -2.23
CA ASP A 494 -27.82 5.56 -2.16
C ASP A 494 -27.99 6.21 -3.55
N PHE A 495 -28.90 7.19 -3.63
CA PHE A 495 -29.37 7.76 -4.89
C PHE A 495 -28.25 8.33 -5.77
N TYR A 496 -27.20 8.93 -5.19
CA TYR A 496 -26.11 9.54 -5.97
C TYR A 496 -25.09 8.53 -6.46
N GLU A 497 -24.86 7.47 -5.69
CA GLU A 497 -23.81 6.49 -5.95
C GLU A 497 -24.19 5.54 -7.09
N LYS A 498 -25.48 5.17 -7.16
CA LYS A 498 -26.00 4.32 -8.23
C LYS A 498 -25.74 4.92 -9.63
N PHE A 499 -25.70 6.24 -9.81
CA PHE A 499 -25.40 6.82 -11.12
C PHE A 499 -23.97 6.57 -11.58
N SER A 500 -22.99 6.64 -10.67
CA SER A 500 -21.60 6.32 -10.98
C SER A 500 -21.47 4.84 -11.38
N ILE A 501 -22.11 3.95 -10.61
CA ILE A 501 -22.11 2.52 -10.88
C ILE A 501 -22.81 2.20 -12.22
N ARG A 502 -23.97 2.80 -12.49
CA ARG A 502 -24.68 2.67 -13.78
C ARG A 502 -23.81 3.10 -14.96
N ARG A 503 -23.11 4.23 -14.82
CA ARG A 503 -22.19 4.72 -15.86
C ARG A 503 -21.11 3.68 -16.15
N ASN A 504 -20.50 3.12 -15.11
CA ASN A 504 -19.47 2.08 -15.25
C ASN A 504 -20.02 0.83 -15.96
N ILE A 505 -21.19 0.33 -15.52
CA ILE A 505 -21.88 -0.80 -16.16
C ILE A 505 -22.22 -0.50 -17.62
N GLN A 506 -22.68 0.72 -17.95
CA GLN A 506 -22.99 1.13 -19.31
C GLN A 506 -21.74 1.12 -20.22
N VAL A 507 -20.60 1.59 -19.71
CA VAL A 507 -19.32 1.54 -20.45
C VAL A 507 -18.92 0.09 -20.73
N ILE A 508 -19.07 -0.80 -19.74
CA ILE A 508 -18.81 -2.23 -19.92
C ILE A 508 -19.73 -2.82 -21.00
N PHE A 509 -21.04 -2.56 -20.94
CA PHE A 509 -21.98 -3.03 -21.97
C PHE A 509 -21.62 -2.53 -23.35
N LYS A 510 -21.20 -1.26 -23.48
CA LYS A 510 -20.77 -0.70 -24.76
C LYS A 510 -19.57 -1.46 -25.32
N SER A 511 -18.57 -1.77 -24.49
CA SER A 511 -17.41 -2.57 -24.91
C SER A 511 -17.76 -4.02 -25.22
N LEU A 512 -18.67 -4.64 -24.47
CA LEU A 512 -19.14 -6.00 -24.76
C LEU A 512 -19.94 -6.08 -26.06
N TRP A 513 -20.71 -5.04 -26.38
CA TRP A 513 -21.53 -4.98 -27.58
C TRP A 513 -20.70 -5.12 -28.86
N GLU A 514 -19.45 -4.68 -28.87
CA GLU A 514 -18.54 -4.83 -30.02
C GLU A 514 -18.20 -6.30 -30.33
N SER A 515 -18.26 -7.19 -29.34
CA SER A 515 -18.05 -8.63 -29.54
C SER A 515 -19.34 -9.32 -29.97
N TYR A 516 -19.28 -10.05 -31.10
CA TYR A 516 -20.41 -10.83 -31.62
C TYR A 516 -20.95 -11.85 -30.62
N GLU A 517 -20.05 -12.52 -29.88
CA GLU A 517 -20.40 -13.53 -28.89
C GLU A 517 -21.21 -12.94 -27.73
N TYR A 518 -20.72 -11.86 -27.11
CA TYR A 518 -21.42 -11.19 -26.03
C TYR A 518 -22.72 -10.51 -26.49
N ARG A 519 -22.72 -9.89 -27.68
CA ARG A 519 -23.92 -9.32 -28.28
C ARG A 519 -25.02 -10.36 -28.44
N SER A 520 -24.66 -11.56 -28.91
CA SER A 520 -25.61 -12.68 -29.05
C SER A 520 -26.19 -13.11 -27.71
N THR A 521 -25.37 -13.21 -26.67
CA THR A 521 -25.83 -13.50 -25.29
C THR A 521 -26.80 -12.44 -24.77
N ILE A 522 -26.50 -11.15 -24.98
CA ILE A 522 -27.37 -10.04 -24.57
C ILE A 522 -28.74 -10.13 -25.28
N ILE A 523 -28.75 -10.36 -26.59
CA ILE A 523 -29.99 -10.51 -27.38
C ILE A 523 -30.81 -11.72 -26.92
N ALA A 524 -30.15 -12.85 -26.65
CA ALA A 524 -30.80 -14.07 -26.17
C ALA A 524 -31.49 -13.85 -24.81
N LEU A 525 -30.80 -13.21 -23.86
CA LEU A 525 -31.36 -12.87 -22.54
C LEU A 525 -32.54 -11.90 -22.65
N ALA A 526 -32.42 -10.85 -23.48
CA ALA A 526 -33.51 -9.90 -23.71
C ALA A 526 -34.76 -10.61 -24.30
N THR A 527 -34.56 -11.50 -25.26
CA THR A 527 -35.65 -12.28 -25.88
C THR A 527 -36.34 -13.20 -24.87
N LEU A 528 -35.57 -13.81 -23.96
CA LEU A 528 -36.11 -14.69 -22.91
C LEU A 528 -36.99 -13.90 -21.92
N VAL A 529 -36.57 -12.68 -21.53
CA VAL A 529 -37.37 -11.80 -20.65
C VAL A 529 -38.66 -11.36 -21.34
N ILE A 530 -38.59 -10.94 -22.61
CA ILE A 530 -39.76 -10.53 -23.38
C ILE A 530 -40.78 -11.68 -23.50
N THR A 531 -40.29 -12.90 -23.77
CA THR A 531 -41.15 -14.09 -23.88
C THR A 531 -41.79 -14.44 -22.53
N LYS A 532 -41.04 -14.41 -21.43
CA LYS A 532 -41.59 -14.65 -20.08
C LYS A 532 -42.62 -13.58 -19.67
N SER A 533 -42.35 -12.31 -19.98
CA SER A 533 -43.29 -11.20 -19.73
C SER A 533 -44.59 -11.40 -20.51
N LYS A 534 -44.52 -11.69 -21.81
CA LYS A 534 -45.71 -11.96 -22.65
C LYS A 534 -46.55 -13.14 -22.15
N ASN A 535 -45.93 -14.15 -21.55
CA ASN A 535 -46.64 -15.29 -20.97
C ASN A 535 -47.26 -14.96 -19.59
N MET A 536 -46.68 -14.03 -18.83
CA MET A 536 -47.23 -13.54 -17.57
C MET A 536 -48.50 -12.68 -17.77
N PHE A 537 -48.58 -11.92 -18.87
CA PHE A 537 -49.75 -11.12 -19.24
C PHE A 537 -50.82 -11.89 -20.05
N LYS A 538 -50.66 -13.20 -20.20
CA LYS A 538 -51.62 -14.10 -20.88
C LYS A 538 -52.46 -14.96 -19.90
N ILE A 539 -52.39 -14.65 -18.61
CA ILE A 539 -53.29 -15.13 -17.54
C ILE A 539 -54.16 -13.94 -17.14
#